data_AF-A0ABD1N0A9-F1
#
_entry.id   AF-A0ABD1N0A9-F1
#
_cell.length_a   1.000
_cell.length_b   1.000
_cell.length_c   1.000
_cell.angle_alpha   90.00
_cell.angle_beta   90.00
_cell.angle_gamma   90.00
#
_symmetry.space_group_name_H-M   'P 1'
#
loop_
_entity.id
_entity.type
_entity.pdbx_description
1 polymer ?
#
loop_
_entity_poly.entity_id
_entity_poly.type
_entity_poly.pdbx_seq_one_letter_code
_entity_poly.pdbx_strand_id
1 'polypeptide(L)'
;MESSRKVVVDDEEEQRNWLDLPRDVMCTVFQKLDAVEILTRAERVCSAWRSVSKDPLLWRTIHMPDSGDSDFQLWVLCRRAIDLSSGHLLSIYIENFATDDLLRYITLNASHLRCLRLACCYRISDEGLYEVAERLPQLEELDISLSSGITKDSLEAIGRCCPHLKSLKFNMEGYRRPHVESNEEAYAIAETMPNLCHLQLFGNKLTNEGLLAILDGCPHLESLDLRQCFNVTLVGGLGKRCAEQIKDLRLPYDPTDDYPFEAEIDYGSFDEDYPSGISDIDFMSDDDYDYYYEFSGESDFSDYEYENYYDL
;
A
#
# COMPACT_ATOMS: atom_id res chain seq x y z
N MET A 1 -19.82 66.00 43.45
CA MET A 1 -18.65 65.77 42.58
C MET A 1 -18.10 64.41 42.95
N GLU A 2 -18.66 63.38 42.32
CA GLU A 2 -18.20 61.99 42.44
C GLU A 2 -16.82 61.85 41.79
N SER A 3 -15.86 61.39 42.58
CA SER A 3 -14.54 61.00 42.10
C SER A 3 -14.60 59.51 41.76
N SER A 4 -14.90 59.21 40.51
CA SER A 4 -14.85 57.86 39.96
C SER A 4 -13.40 57.37 39.95
N ARG A 5 -13.06 56.50 40.91
CA ARG A 5 -11.85 55.68 40.84
C ARG A 5 -11.99 54.74 39.64
N LYS A 6 -11.25 55.03 38.56
CA LYS A 6 -10.97 54.03 37.53
C LYS A 6 -10.16 52.92 38.18
N VAL A 7 -10.80 51.77 38.39
CA VAL A 7 -10.11 50.50 38.59
C VAL A 7 -9.45 50.18 37.26
N VAL A 8 -8.12 50.24 37.22
CA VAL A 8 -7.34 49.67 36.13
C VAL A 8 -7.44 48.16 36.36
N VAL A 9 -8.23 47.49 35.52
CA VAL A 9 -8.20 46.04 35.41
C VAL A 9 -6.96 45.74 34.60
N ASP A 10 -5.93 45.22 35.26
CA ASP A 10 -4.80 44.57 34.60
C ASP A 10 -5.34 43.26 34.03
N ASP A 11 -5.72 43.27 32.76
CA ASP A 11 -5.83 42.04 31.97
C ASP A 11 -4.41 41.63 31.58
N GLU A 12 -3.63 41.14 32.54
CA GLU A 12 -2.48 40.31 32.23
C GLU A 12 -3.03 39.00 31.64
N GLU A 13 -3.12 38.94 30.31
CA GLU A 13 -3.21 37.66 29.62
C GLU A 13 -2.01 36.82 30.10
N GLU A 14 -2.24 35.88 31.03
CA GLU A 14 -1.27 34.87 31.41
C GLU A 14 -0.83 34.15 30.13
N GLN A 15 0.29 34.62 29.55
CA GLN A 15 0.92 33.94 28.44
C GLN A 15 1.29 32.55 28.94
N ARG A 16 0.47 31.56 28.55
CA ARG A 16 0.71 30.16 28.85
C ARG A 16 2.13 29.85 28.41
N ASN A 17 2.99 29.53 29.39
CA ASN A 17 4.36 29.14 29.10
C ASN A 17 4.34 27.73 28.51
N TRP A 18 4.19 27.65 27.18
CA TRP A 18 4.21 26.38 26.45
C TRP A 18 5.54 25.62 26.58
N LEU A 19 6.58 26.24 27.16
CA LEU A 19 7.85 25.57 27.46
C LEU A 19 7.79 24.69 28.73
N ASP A 20 6.79 24.89 29.61
CA ASP A 20 6.61 24.13 30.86
C ASP A 20 5.54 23.05 30.73
N LEU A 21 5.40 22.46 29.54
CA LEU A 21 4.48 21.33 29.33
C LEU A 21 4.90 20.14 30.20
N PRO A 22 3.94 19.50 30.91
CA PRO A 22 4.18 18.25 31.61
C PRO A 22 4.72 17.15 30.67
N ARG A 23 5.54 16.25 31.23
CA ARG A 23 6.24 15.20 30.46
C ARG A 23 5.28 14.29 29.70
N ASP A 24 4.19 13.91 30.33
CA ASP A 24 3.11 13.11 29.74
C ASP A 24 2.49 13.80 28.53
N VAL A 25 2.22 15.10 28.60
CA VAL A 25 1.70 15.88 27.47
C VAL A 25 2.73 15.97 26.34
N MET A 26 4.01 16.19 26.65
CA MET A 26 5.08 16.13 25.65
C MET A 26 5.14 14.76 24.98
N CYS A 27 5.07 13.66 25.73
CA CYS A 27 5.03 12.32 25.14
C CYS A 27 3.83 12.13 24.20
N THR A 28 2.65 12.66 24.54
CA THR A 28 1.48 12.62 23.64
C THR A 28 1.71 13.40 22.35
N VAL A 29 2.37 14.55 22.42
CA VAL A 29 2.74 15.33 21.22
C VAL A 29 3.71 14.53 20.36
N PHE A 30 4.76 13.96 20.96
CA PHE A 30 5.76 13.20 20.20
C PHE A 30 5.18 11.94 19.55
N GLN A 31 4.15 11.31 20.15
CA GLN A 31 3.43 10.18 19.52
C GLN A 31 2.66 10.57 18.24
N LYS A 32 2.50 11.86 17.97
CA LYS A 32 1.87 12.38 16.74
C LYS A 32 2.86 12.82 15.67
N LEU A 33 4.15 12.85 16.00
CA LEU A 33 5.21 13.25 15.09
C LEU A 33 5.88 12.00 14.49
N ASP A 34 6.37 12.11 13.27
CA ASP A 34 7.21 11.08 12.68
C ASP A 34 8.65 11.15 13.22
N ALA A 35 9.45 10.10 12.96
CA ALA A 35 10.82 10.05 13.45
C ALA A 35 11.71 11.16 12.87
N VAL A 36 11.46 11.61 11.64
CA VAL A 36 12.22 12.68 10.99
C VAL A 36 11.95 14.00 11.70
N GLU A 37 10.69 14.33 11.95
CA GLU A 37 10.27 15.53 12.68
C GLU A 37 10.84 15.55 14.10
N ILE A 38 10.83 14.42 14.79
CA ILE A 38 11.41 14.32 16.13
C ILE A 38 12.91 14.64 16.08
N LEU A 39 13.66 13.94 15.23
CA LEU A 39 15.13 14.02 15.18
C LEU A 39 15.65 15.34 14.59
N THR A 40 14.88 16.00 13.73
CA THR A 40 15.33 17.21 13.02
C THR A 40 14.75 18.49 13.58
N ARG A 41 13.53 18.46 14.16
CA ARG A 41 12.81 19.65 14.63
C ARG A 41 12.58 19.62 16.13
N ALA A 42 11.90 18.60 16.66
CA ALA A 42 11.47 18.56 18.06
C ALA A 42 12.65 18.66 19.05
N GLU A 43 13.76 17.98 18.76
CA GLU A 43 14.98 18.03 19.56
C GLU A 43 15.64 19.41 19.65
N ARG A 44 15.31 20.31 18.73
CA ARG A 44 15.91 21.65 18.63
C ARG A 44 15.04 22.72 19.28
N VAL A 45 13.85 22.37 19.78
CA VAL A 45 12.91 23.31 20.42
C VAL A 45 13.45 23.79 21.76
N CYS A 46 13.70 22.87 22.70
CA CYS A 46 14.25 23.20 24.02
C CYS A 46 14.94 21.99 24.68
N SER A 47 15.60 22.22 25.82
CA SER A 47 16.31 21.17 26.57
C SER A 47 15.38 20.07 27.10
N ALA A 48 14.14 20.41 27.48
CA ALA A 48 13.15 19.44 27.94
C ALA A 48 12.73 18.49 26.81
N TRP A 49 12.40 19.03 25.63
CA TRP A 49 12.04 18.24 24.45
C TRP A 49 13.19 17.35 24.00
N ARG A 50 14.42 17.88 23.99
CA ARG A 50 15.64 17.09 23.73
C ARG A 50 15.90 16.00 24.77
N SER A 51 15.45 16.18 26.00
CA SER A 51 15.55 15.15 27.04
C SER A 51 14.50 14.05 26.83
N VAL A 52 13.28 14.41 26.43
CA VAL A 52 12.19 13.46 26.14
C VAL A 52 12.50 12.64 24.89
N SER A 53 13.07 13.25 23.85
CA SER A 53 13.45 12.54 22.61
C SER A 53 14.47 11.41 22.82
N LYS A 54 15.19 11.42 23.94
CA LYS A 54 16.18 10.39 24.28
C LYS A 54 15.59 9.21 25.06
N ASP A 55 14.31 9.27 25.43
CA ASP A 55 13.64 8.16 26.10
C ASP A 55 13.48 6.97 25.13
N PRO A 56 14.07 5.80 25.40
CA PRO A 56 13.92 4.63 24.54
C PRO A 56 12.47 4.20 24.32
N LEU A 57 11.57 4.49 25.27
CA LEU A 57 10.15 4.15 25.17
C LEU A 57 9.43 4.92 24.06
N LEU A 58 9.94 6.10 23.70
CA LEU A 58 9.43 6.86 22.57
C LEU A 58 9.68 6.15 21.23
N TRP A 59 10.78 5.41 21.14
CA TRP A 59 11.25 4.74 19.92
C TRP A 59 10.82 3.27 19.84
N ARG A 60 9.79 2.87 20.59
CA ARG A 60 9.14 1.55 20.43
C ARG A 60 8.44 1.43 19.07
N THR A 61 8.02 2.56 18.52
CA THR A 61 7.43 2.66 17.19
C THR A 61 8.19 3.72 16.41
N ILE A 62 8.71 3.34 15.25
CA ILE A 62 9.38 4.24 14.31
C ILE A 62 8.49 4.35 13.07
N HIS A 63 8.10 5.57 12.73
CA HIS A 63 7.34 5.87 11.52
C HIS A 63 8.16 6.84 10.66
N MET A 64 8.52 6.42 9.44
CA MET A 64 9.32 7.20 8.50
C MET A 64 8.67 7.14 7.11
N PRO A 65 7.63 7.95 6.87
CA PRO A 65 7.01 8.07 5.55
C PRO A 65 7.95 8.78 4.59
N ASP A 66 7.61 8.79 3.31
CA ASP A 66 8.31 9.60 2.35
C ASP A 66 8.14 11.08 2.70
N SER A 67 9.25 11.74 3.01
CA SER A 67 9.25 13.17 3.28
C SER A 67 9.16 14.02 2.01
N GLY A 68 9.31 13.42 0.82
CA GLY A 68 9.44 14.12 -0.47
C GLY A 68 10.72 14.98 -0.59
N ASP A 69 11.47 15.09 0.51
CA ASP A 69 12.64 15.93 0.66
C ASP A 69 13.90 15.07 0.54
N SER A 70 14.56 15.21 -0.61
CA SER A 70 15.80 14.50 -0.95
C SER A 70 17.00 14.95 -0.10
N ASP A 71 16.88 16.03 0.68
CA ASP A 71 17.99 16.57 1.47
C ASP A 71 18.25 15.77 2.76
N PHE A 72 17.29 14.94 3.20
CA PHE A 72 17.49 14.13 4.40
C PHE A 72 18.25 12.85 4.10
N GLN A 73 19.32 12.63 4.87
CA GLN A 73 19.95 11.32 5.00
C GLN A 73 19.04 10.39 5.83
N LEU A 74 17.88 10.02 5.30
CA LEU A 74 16.83 9.24 5.98
C LEU A 74 17.38 7.95 6.59
N TRP A 75 18.32 7.30 5.89
CA TRP A 75 19.03 6.14 6.41
C TRP A 75 19.78 6.42 7.73
N VAL A 76 20.46 7.57 7.85
CA VAL A 76 21.18 7.96 9.07
C VAL A 76 20.20 8.25 10.20
N LEU A 77 19.09 8.92 9.90
CA LEU A 77 18.04 9.21 10.87
C LEU A 77 17.38 7.92 11.37
N CYS A 78 17.10 6.98 10.47
CA CYS A 78 16.52 5.68 10.80
C CYS A 78 17.44 4.88 11.74
N ARG A 79 18.74 4.79 11.43
CA ARG A 79 19.72 4.15 12.32
C ARG A 79 19.76 4.81 13.69
N ARG A 80 19.77 6.14 13.73
CA ARG A 80 19.73 6.88 14.99
C ARG A 80 18.47 6.59 15.80
N ALA A 81 17.30 6.52 15.18
CA ALA A 81 16.05 6.16 15.83
C ALA A 81 16.09 4.73 16.40
N ILE A 82 16.62 3.78 15.63
CA ILE A 82 16.81 2.39 16.06
C ILE A 82 17.76 2.34 17.27
N ASP A 83 18.87 3.07 17.25
CA ASP A 83 19.82 3.12 18.36
C ASP A 83 19.17 3.70 19.63
N LEU A 84 18.35 4.75 19.48
CA LEU A 84 17.62 5.36 20.60
C LEU A 84 16.61 4.39 21.22
N SER A 85 16.02 3.47 20.44
CA SER A 85 15.13 2.43 20.98
C SER A 85 15.81 1.50 22.00
N SER A 86 17.14 1.42 21.98
CA SER A 86 17.91 0.59 22.91
C SER A 86 17.38 -0.85 22.99
N GLY A 87 17.00 -1.43 21.84
CA GLY A 87 16.47 -2.79 21.74
C GLY A 87 14.98 -2.95 22.07
N HIS A 88 14.25 -1.86 22.34
CA HIS A 88 12.82 -1.89 22.63
C HIS A 88 11.93 -1.64 21.40
N LEU A 89 12.50 -1.59 20.20
CA LEU A 89 11.75 -1.38 18.97
C LEU A 89 10.78 -2.55 18.72
N LEU A 90 9.50 -2.23 18.58
CA LEU A 90 8.40 -3.19 18.34
C LEU A 90 7.78 -3.04 16.97
N SER A 91 7.76 -1.82 16.42
CA SER A 91 7.14 -1.53 15.12
C SER A 91 7.99 -0.52 14.35
N ILE A 92 8.23 -0.80 13.07
CA ILE A 92 8.91 0.12 12.17
C ILE A 92 8.20 0.19 10.82
N TYR A 93 7.98 1.42 10.35
CA TYR A 93 7.49 1.73 9.02
C TYR A 93 8.52 2.57 8.28
N ILE A 94 8.90 2.13 7.09
CA ILE A 94 9.85 2.79 6.20
C ILE A 94 9.26 2.85 4.79
N GLU A 95 9.30 4.03 4.20
CA GLU A 95 8.88 4.26 2.82
C GLU A 95 10.08 4.71 1.95
N ASN A 96 10.16 4.24 0.70
CA ASN A 96 11.12 4.64 -0.35
C ASN A 96 12.62 4.34 -0.16
N PHE A 97 13.15 4.31 1.07
CA PHE A 97 14.61 4.28 1.28
C PHE A 97 15.17 3.01 1.92
N ALA A 98 14.34 1.98 2.19
CA ALA A 98 14.88 0.74 2.75
C ALA A 98 15.81 0.02 1.77
N THR A 99 16.84 -0.62 2.34
CA THR A 99 17.82 -1.44 1.63
C THR A 99 18.12 -2.68 2.45
N ASP A 100 18.70 -3.71 1.84
CA ASP A 100 19.12 -4.92 2.56
C ASP A 100 20.09 -4.61 3.71
N ASP A 101 20.97 -3.62 3.56
CA ASP A 101 21.85 -3.14 4.62
C ASP A 101 21.10 -2.50 5.79
N LEU A 102 19.97 -1.84 5.53
CA LEU A 102 19.12 -1.29 6.58
C LEU A 102 18.31 -2.41 7.25
N LEU A 103 17.78 -3.37 6.49
CA LEU A 103 17.11 -4.55 7.04
C LEU A 103 18.04 -5.33 7.95
N ARG A 104 19.28 -5.59 7.51
CA ARG A 104 20.32 -6.21 8.33
C ARG A 104 20.62 -5.40 9.60
N TYR A 105 20.60 -4.07 9.52
CA TYR A 105 20.77 -3.24 10.72
C TYR A 105 19.60 -3.38 11.70
N ILE A 106 18.36 -3.40 11.20
CA ILE A 106 17.16 -3.60 12.00
C ILE A 106 17.23 -4.96 12.70
N THR A 107 17.50 -6.03 11.96
CA THR A 107 17.50 -7.39 12.51
C THR A 107 18.57 -7.60 13.59
N LEU A 108 19.69 -6.89 13.51
CA LEU A 108 20.75 -6.93 14.53
C LEU A 108 20.42 -6.15 15.81
N ASN A 109 19.56 -5.12 15.73
CA ASN A 109 19.30 -4.20 16.84
C ASN A 109 17.87 -4.29 17.40
N ALA A 110 16.96 -4.99 16.73
CA ALA A 110 15.54 -5.06 17.06
C ALA A 110 14.99 -6.50 17.00
N SER A 111 15.59 -7.43 17.74
CA SER A 111 15.18 -8.85 17.76
C SER A 111 13.76 -9.10 18.31
N HIS A 112 13.16 -8.10 18.96
CA HIS A 112 11.79 -8.14 19.48
C HIS A 112 10.77 -7.45 18.56
N LEU A 113 11.15 -7.14 17.32
CA LEU A 113 10.25 -6.51 16.36
C LEU A 113 9.04 -7.40 16.08
N ARG A 114 7.85 -6.81 16.18
CA ARG A 114 6.56 -7.47 15.94
C ARG A 114 5.88 -6.98 14.67
N CYS A 115 6.20 -5.78 14.21
CA CYS A 115 5.58 -5.17 13.03
C CYS A 115 6.66 -4.53 12.14
N LEU A 116 6.79 -5.03 10.91
CA LEU A 116 7.70 -4.50 9.89
C LEU A 116 6.87 -4.08 8.68
N ARG A 117 6.93 -2.80 8.32
CA ARG A 117 6.23 -2.25 7.17
C ARG A 117 7.20 -1.52 6.24
N LEU A 118 7.23 -1.95 5.00
CA LEU A 118 8.12 -1.49 3.94
C LEU A 118 7.26 -1.10 2.74
N ALA A 119 7.25 0.18 2.40
CA ALA A 119 6.47 0.70 1.28
C ALA A 119 7.40 1.30 0.23
N CYS A 120 7.13 1.04 -1.05
CA CYS A 120 7.86 1.63 -2.17
C CYS A 120 9.39 1.43 -2.08
N CYS A 121 9.84 0.35 -1.44
CA CYS A 121 11.25 0.12 -1.13
C CYS A 121 11.93 -0.69 -2.24
N TYR A 122 12.24 -0.10 -3.38
CA TYR A 122 12.78 -0.80 -4.56
C TYR A 122 14.23 -1.31 -4.45
N ARG A 123 14.89 -1.12 -3.31
CA ARG A 123 16.29 -1.52 -3.07
C ARG A 123 16.42 -2.66 -2.06
N ILE A 124 15.30 -3.29 -1.71
CA ILE A 124 15.29 -4.54 -0.94
C ILE A 124 15.26 -5.72 -1.91
N SER A 125 15.82 -6.84 -1.49
CA SER A 125 15.80 -8.09 -2.24
C SER A 125 15.38 -9.25 -1.33
N ASP A 126 15.21 -10.44 -1.91
CA ASP A 126 14.99 -11.66 -1.14
C ASP A 126 16.11 -11.91 -0.11
N GLU A 127 17.36 -11.52 -0.39
CA GLU A 127 18.48 -11.67 0.55
C GLU A 127 18.27 -10.87 1.83
N GLY A 128 17.76 -9.64 1.71
CA GLY A 128 17.39 -8.81 2.86
C GLY A 128 16.25 -9.42 3.69
N LEU A 129 15.27 -10.04 3.02
CA LEU A 129 14.14 -10.69 3.69
C LEU A 129 14.48 -12.06 4.31
N TYR A 130 15.46 -12.80 3.78
CA TYR A 130 15.98 -13.98 4.46
C TYR A 130 16.58 -13.62 5.82
N GLU A 131 17.33 -12.52 5.90
CA GLU A 131 17.87 -12.03 7.18
C GLU A 131 16.77 -11.61 8.16
N VAL A 132 15.66 -11.05 7.65
CA VAL A 132 14.45 -10.75 8.44
C VAL A 132 13.83 -12.05 8.97
N ALA A 133 13.60 -13.03 8.10
CA ALA A 133 13.01 -14.32 8.45
C ALA A 133 13.82 -15.03 9.56
N GLU A 134 15.14 -15.12 9.40
CA GLU A 134 16.00 -15.83 10.34
C GLU A 134 16.11 -15.17 11.72
N ARG A 135 15.99 -13.85 11.80
CA ARG A 135 16.28 -13.08 13.03
C ARG A 135 15.07 -12.48 13.73
N LEU A 136 13.90 -12.47 13.09
CA LEU A 136 12.67 -11.89 13.64
C LEU A 136 11.55 -12.94 13.81
N PRO A 137 11.74 -13.98 14.65
CA PRO A 137 10.75 -15.03 14.86
C PRO A 137 9.49 -14.56 15.61
N GLN A 138 9.51 -13.35 16.17
CA GLN A 138 8.39 -12.72 16.88
C GLN A 138 7.53 -11.81 15.99
N LEU A 139 7.79 -11.80 14.68
CA LEU A 139 7.04 -10.98 13.74
C LEU A 139 5.57 -11.42 13.70
N GLU A 140 4.67 -10.46 13.88
CA GLU A 140 3.21 -10.65 13.87
C GLU A 140 2.57 -9.97 12.66
N GLU A 141 3.16 -8.88 12.18
CA GLU A 141 2.71 -8.14 11.01
C GLU A 141 3.87 -7.87 10.05
N LEU A 142 3.67 -8.23 8.79
CA LEU A 142 4.56 -7.86 7.69
C LEU A 142 3.75 -7.13 6.62
N ASP A 143 4.22 -5.96 6.22
CA ASP A 143 3.69 -5.21 5.09
C ASP A 143 4.83 -4.93 4.12
N ILE A 144 4.73 -5.48 2.92
CA ILE A 144 5.61 -5.20 1.78
C ILE A 144 4.70 -4.71 0.67
N SER A 145 4.63 -3.39 0.52
CA SER A 145 3.77 -2.74 -0.47
C SER A 145 4.62 -2.06 -1.53
N LEU A 146 4.29 -2.27 -2.80
CA LEU A 146 4.89 -1.58 -3.95
C LEU A 146 6.42 -1.69 -3.99
N SER A 147 6.96 -2.82 -3.54
CA SER A 147 8.41 -3.07 -3.54
C SER A 147 8.71 -4.17 -4.54
N SER A 148 9.48 -3.85 -5.58
CA SER A 148 9.89 -4.82 -6.59
C SER A 148 11.12 -5.61 -6.15
N GLY A 149 11.35 -6.78 -6.78
CA GLY A 149 12.51 -7.62 -6.48
C GLY A 149 12.33 -8.60 -5.32
N ILE A 150 11.11 -8.73 -4.80
CA ILE A 150 10.72 -9.74 -3.81
C ILE A 150 9.94 -10.85 -4.51
N THR A 151 10.33 -12.10 -4.29
CA THR A 151 9.73 -13.28 -4.91
C THR A 151 9.00 -14.16 -3.89
N LYS A 152 8.38 -15.23 -4.36
CA LYS A 152 7.77 -16.25 -3.49
C LYS A 152 8.75 -16.90 -2.50
N ASP A 153 10.05 -16.95 -2.80
CA ASP A 153 11.02 -17.66 -1.97
C ASP A 153 11.23 -16.97 -0.62
N SER A 154 11.22 -15.63 -0.59
CA SER A 154 11.26 -14.87 0.67
C SER A 154 9.96 -14.99 1.47
N LEU A 155 8.80 -15.06 0.80
CA LEU A 155 7.52 -15.36 1.48
C LEU A 155 7.55 -16.74 2.13
N GLU A 156 8.07 -17.77 1.44
CA GLU A 156 8.25 -19.11 2.01
C GLU A 156 9.16 -19.07 3.26
N ALA A 157 10.28 -18.33 3.18
CA ALA A 157 11.20 -18.19 4.31
C ALA A 157 10.55 -17.50 5.51
N ILE A 158 9.84 -16.39 5.28
CA ILE A 158 9.10 -15.67 6.33
C ILE A 158 8.05 -16.59 6.96
N GLY A 159 7.24 -17.29 6.15
CA GLY A 159 6.20 -18.17 6.68
C GLY A 159 6.76 -19.33 7.52
N ARG A 160 7.91 -19.89 7.13
CA ARG A 160 8.58 -20.96 7.88
C ARG A 160 9.23 -20.47 9.18
N CYS A 161 9.77 -19.25 9.21
CA CYS A 161 10.57 -18.75 10.33
C CYS A 161 9.80 -17.84 11.30
N CYS A 162 8.65 -17.28 10.89
CA CYS A 162 7.84 -16.36 11.69
C CYS A 162 6.49 -17.01 12.08
N PRO A 163 6.46 -17.94 13.06
CA PRO A 163 5.25 -18.71 13.41
C PRO A 163 4.13 -17.88 14.03
N HIS A 164 4.43 -16.65 14.46
CA HIS A 164 3.47 -15.72 15.06
C HIS A 164 2.86 -14.74 14.06
N LEU A 165 3.19 -14.84 12.78
CA LEU A 165 2.68 -13.96 11.73
C LEU A 165 1.16 -14.13 11.59
N LYS A 166 0.43 -13.03 11.78
CA LYS A 166 -1.04 -12.97 11.72
C LYS A 166 -1.54 -12.05 10.62
N SER A 167 -0.75 -11.05 10.26
CA SER A 167 -1.10 -10.09 9.20
C SER A 167 0.00 -10.05 8.15
N LEU A 168 -0.37 -10.29 6.90
CA LEU A 168 0.50 -10.10 5.75
C LEU A 168 -0.16 -9.14 4.78
N LYS A 169 0.57 -8.11 4.37
CA LYS A 169 0.25 -7.30 3.21
C LYS A 169 1.38 -7.46 2.21
N PHE A 170 1.05 -7.93 1.03
CA PHE A 170 2.00 -8.13 -0.05
C PHE A 170 1.39 -7.53 -1.30
N ASN A 171 1.57 -6.22 -1.48
CA ASN A 171 0.85 -5.44 -2.47
C ASN A 171 1.74 -5.11 -3.66
N MET A 172 1.17 -5.23 -4.85
CA MET A 172 1.80 -4.96 -6.14
C MET A 172 1.09 -3.78 -6.83
N GLU A 173 1.73 -3.21 -7.84
CA GLU A 173 1.07 -2.29 -8.77
C GLU A 173 -0.02 -3.06 -9.53
N GLY A 174 -1.23 -2.48 -9.59
CA GLY A 174 -2.36 -3.10 -10.30
C GLY A 174 -2.34 -2.80 -11.80
N TYR A 175 -2.50 -3.84 -12.60
CA TYR A 175 -2.54 -3.74 -14.07
C TYR A 175 -3.90 -4.18 -14.58
N ARG A 176 -4.61 -3.37 -15.39
CA ARG A 176 -5.99 -3.70 -15.84
C ARG A 176 -6.05 -4.97 -16.69
N ARG A 177 -4.97 -5.22 -17.43
CA ARG A 177 -4.78 -6.36 -18.31
C ARG A 177 -3.45 -7.01 -17.94
N PRO A 178 -3.36 -7.71 -16.80
CA PRO A 178 -2.14 -8.41 -16.48
C PRO A 178 -2.00 -9.53 -17.50
N HIS A 179 -1.12 -9.36 -18.49
CA HIS A 179 -0.79 -10.42 -19.46
C HIS A 179 -0.10 -11.63 -18.80
N VAL A 180 0.19 -11.53 -17.51
CA VAL A 180 0.91 -12.51 -16.71
C VAL A 180 0.05 -12.92 -15.52
N GLU A 181 -0.33 -14.18 -15.49
CA GLU A 181 -0.92 -14.86 -14.34
C GLU A 181 0.20 -15.53 -13.52
N SER A 182 0.16 -15.41 -12.20
CA SER A 182 1.09 -16.11 -11.30
C SER A 182 0.41 -16.47 -9.99
N ASN A 183 0.53 -17.74 -9.57
CA ASN A 183 0.06 -18.23 -8.27
C ASN A 183 1.21 -18.56 -7.32
N GLU A 184 2.46 -18.25 -7.69
CA GLU A 184 3.64 -18.64 -6.93
C GLU A 184 3.64 -18.11 -5.49
N GLU A 185 3.33 -16.83 -5.32
CA GLU A 185 3.24 -16.18 -4.02
C GLU A 185 2.05 -16.69 -3.21
N ALA A 186 0.91 -16.95 -3.87
CA ALA A 186 -0.27 -17.51 -3.24
C ALA A 186 -0.01 -18.92 -2.68
N TYR A 187 0.72 -19.76 -3.42
CA TYR A 187 1.12 -21.08 -2.96
C TYR A 187 2.11 -21.00 -1.79
N ALA A 188 3.11 -20.13 -1.86
CA ALA A 188 4.04 -19.90 -0.75
C ALA A 188 3.31 -19.52 0.55
N ILE A 189 2.35 -18.60 0.47
CA ILE A 189 1.52 -18.20 1.62
C ILE A 189 0.69 -19.38 2.13
N ALA A 190 -0.02 -20.07 1.24
CA ALA A 190 -0.88 -21.20 1.59
C ALA A 190 -0.12 -22.34 2.28
N GLU A 191 1.09 -22.64 1.83
CA GLU A 191 1.89 -23.76 2.35
C GLU A 191 2.59 -23.44 3.68
N THR A 192 2.89 -22.16 3.94
CA THR A 192 3.79 -21.79 5.05
C THR A 192 3.15 -20.93 6.14
N MET A 193 1.97 -20.34 5.90
CA MET A 193 1.36 -19.36 6.83
C MET A 193 -0.03 -19.78 7.36
N PRO A 194 -0.20 -20.95 8.00
CA PRO A 194 -1.52 -21.48 8.37
C PRO A 194 -2.25 -20.68 9.47
N ASN A 195 -1.54 -19.84 10.23
CA ASN A 195 -2.09 -19.03 11.32
C ASN A 195 -2.51 -17.62 10.88
N LEU A 196 -2.42 -17.31 9.58
CA LEU A 196 -2.72 -15.99 9.06
C LEU A 196 -4.20 -15.63 9.28
N CYS A 197 -4.43 -14.43 9.80
CA CYS A 197 -5.76 -13.88 10.11
C CYS A 197 -6.14 -12.74 9.16
N HIS A 198 -5.16 -12.00 8.65
CA HIS A 198 -5.37 -10.87 7.75
C HIS A 198 -4.41 -10.97 6.56
N LEU A 199 -4.96 -10.91 5.35
CA LEU A 199 -4.20 -10.96 4.11
C LEU A 199 -4.66 -9.86 3.16
N GLN A 200 -3.72 -9.03 2.70
CA GLN A 200 -3.95 -8.06 1.65
C GLN A 200 -3.01 -8.37 0.49
N LEU A 201 -3.59 -8.63 -0.68
CA LEU A 201 -2.88 -8.94 -1.92
C LEU A 201 -3.21 -7.92 -3.01
N PHE A 202 -3.30 -6.64 -2.66
CA PHE A 202 -3.72 -5.60 -3.60
C PHE A 202 -2.87 -5.66 -4.89
N GLY A 203 -3.53 -5.60 -6.06
CA GLY A 203 -2.86 -5.60 -7.36
C GLY A 203 -2.15 -6.90 -7.77
N ASN A 204 -2.31 -7.99 -7.02
CA ASN A 204 -1.60 -9.24 -7.32
C ASN A 204 -2.17 -9.96 -8.55
N LYS A 205 -1.31 -10.78 -9.18
CA LYS A 205 -1.55 -11.49 -10.44
C LYS A 205 -2.19 -12.87 -10.26
N LEU A 206 -2.57 -13.22 -9.04
CA LEU A 206 -3.13 -14.53 -8.70
C LEU A 206 -4.44 -14.81 -9.41
N THR A 207 -4.68 -16.08 -9.69
CA THR A 207 -5.93 -16.57 -10.27
C THR A 207 -6.79 -17.25 -9.19
N ASN A 208 -7.94 -17.75 -9.61
CA ASN A 208 -8.83 -18.54 -8.76
C ASN A 208 -8.14 -19.74 -8.11
N GLU A 209 -7.17 -20.36 -8.77
CA GLU A 209 -6.39 -21.49 -8.23
C GLU A 209 -5.52 -21.05 -7.05
N GLY A 210 -4.82 -19.91 -7.17
CA GLY A 210 -4.05 -19.33 -6.07
C GLY A 210 -4.93 -18.94 -4.90
N LEU A 211 -6.08 -18.34 -5.17
CA LEU A 211 -7.05 -18.00 -4.11
C LEU A 211 -7.60 -19.25 -3.41
N LEU A 212 -7.93 -20.31 -4.16
CA LEU A 212 -8.36 -21.59 -3.57
C LEU A 212 -7.30 -22.17 -2.64
N ALA A 213 -6.03 -22.17 -3.07
CA ALA A 213 -4.92 -22.63 -2.25
C ALA A 213 -4.81 -21.81 -0.95
N ILE A 214 -4.93 -20.49 -1.00
CA ILE A 214 -4.94 -19.63 0.20
C ILE A 214 -6.09 -20.01 1.14
N LEU A 215 -7.30 -20.20 0.62
CA LEU A 215 -8.46 -20.58 1.43
C LEU A 215 -8.31 -21.98 2.06
N ASP A 216 -7.60 -22.90 1.40
CA ASP A 216 -7.27 -24.23 1.92
C ASP A 216 -6.16 -24.19 2.97
N GLY A 217 -5.11 -23.41 2.73
CA GLY A 217 -3.91 -23.34 3.56
C GLY A 217 -4.03 -22.43 4.79
N CYS A 218 -4.88 -21.40 4.73
CA CYS A 218 -5.08 -20.40 5.78
C CYS A 218 -6.49 -20.51 6.40
N PRO A 219 -6.78 -21.51 7.24
CA PRO A 219 -8.11 -21.76 7.79
C PRO A 219 -8.58 -20.70 8.80
N HIS A 220 -7.67 -19.89 9.35
CA HIS A 220 -7.95 -18.84 10.32
C HIS A 220 -8.12 -17.45 9.70
N LEU A 221 -8.13 -17.36 8.37
CA LEU A 221 -8.19 -16.09 7.66
C LEU A 221 -9.56 -15.42 7.88
N GLU A 222 -9.54 -14.21 8.45
CA GLU A 222 -10.74 -13.45 8.78
C GLU A 222 -10.94 -12.23 7.86
N SER A 223 -9.85 -11.62 7.40
CA SER A 223 -9.88 -10.49 6.47
C SER A 223 -9.04 -10.82 5.24
N LEU A 224 -9.62 -10.58 4.07
CA LEU A 224 -8.97 -10.78 2.77
C LEU A 224 -9.29 -9.60 1.86
N ASP A 225 -8.25 -8.93 1.36
CA ASP A 225 -8.38 -7.84 0.42
C ASP A 225 -7.71 -8.19 -0.91
N LEU A 226 -8.54 -8.28 -1.95
CA LEU A 226 -8.19 -8.68 -3.31
C LEU A 226 -8.37 -7.54 -4.31
N ARG A 227 -8.48 -6.29 -3.86
CA ARG A 227 -8.66 -5.15 -4.78
C ARG A 227 -7.56 -5.12 -5.83
N GLN A 228 -7.95 -4.85 -7.08
CA GLN A 228 -7.09 -4.89 -8.26
C GLN A 228 -6.46 -6.26 -8.60
N CYS A 229 -6.87 -7.35 -7.95
CA CYS A 229 -6.56 -8.71 -8.40
C CYS A 229 -7.48 -9.12 -9.56
N PHE A 230 -7.29 -8.52 -10.73
CA PHE A 230 -8.24 -8.66 -11.84
C PHE A 230 -8.30 -10.06 -12.49
N ASN A 231 -7.35 -10.95 -12.15
CA ASN A 231 -7.35 -12.36 -12.56
C ASN A 231 -8.24 -13.25 -11.68
N VAL A 232 -8.79 -12.71 -10.59
CA VAL A 232 -9.70 -13.44 -9.70
C VAL A 232 -11.14 -13.17 -10.09
N THR A 233 -11.92 -14.25 -10.29
CA THR A 233 -13.35 -14.19 -10.57
C THR A 233 -14.13 -14.96 -9.51
N LEU A 234 -14.84 -14.23 -8.66
CA LEU A 234 -15.58 -14.78 -7.51
C LEU A 234 -16.98 -15.30 -7.89
N VAL A 235 -17.08 -15.98 -9.03
CA VAL A 235 -18.34 -16.57 -9.49
C VAL A 235 -18.54 -17.99 -8.94
N GLY A 236 -19.79 -18.39 -8.74
CA GLY A 236 -20.15 -19.76 -8.34
C GLY A 236 -19.62 -20.17 -6.96
N GLY A 237 -19.01 -21.36 -6.90
CA GLY A 237 -18.59 -21.98 -5.64
C GLY A 237 -17.49 -21.23 -4.90
N LEU A 238 -16.57 -20.57 -5.62
CA LEU A 238 -15.46 -19.83 -5.02
C LEU A 238 -15.95 -18.60 -4.26
N GLY A 239 -16.81 -17.79 -4.88
CA GLY A 239 -17.40 -16.62 -4.22
C GLY A 239 -18.20 -16.99 -2.98
N LYS A 240 -18.97 -18.09 -3.04
CA LYS A 240 -19.68 -18.63 -1.87
C LYS A 240 -18.72 -19.03 -0.76
N ARG A 241 -17.64 -19.74 -1.09
CA ARG A 241 -16.62 -20.15 -0.12
C ARG A 241 -15.96 -18.95 0.56
N CYS A 242 -15.57 -17.93 -0.21
CA CYS A 242 -15.03 -16.69 0.35
C CYS A 242 -16.01 -16.03 1.32
N ALA A 243 -17.30 -15.92 0.95
CA ALA A 243 -18.31 -15.31 1.80
C ALA A 243 -18.61 -16.11 3.08
N GLU A 244 -18.41 -17.43 3.08
CA GLU A 244 -18.59 -18.28 4.25
C GLU A 244 -17.38 -18.28 5.20
N GLN A 245 -16.16 -18.22 4.64
CA GLN A 245 -14.91 -18.32 5.41
C GLN A 245 -14.39 -16.94 5.88
N ILE A 246 -14.52 -15.91 5.04
CA ILE A 246 -13.92 -14.59 5.27
C ILE A 246 -14.99 -13.62 5.82
N LYS A 247 -14.67 -12.96 6.94
CA LYS A 247 -15.57 -12.00 7.58
C LYS A 247 -15.53 -10.64 6.90
N ASP A 248 -14.33 -10.19 6.52
CA ASP A 248 -14.07 -8.91 5.88
C ASP A 248 -13.40 -9.15 4.53
N LEU A 249 -14.20 -9.16 3.46
CA LEU A 249 -13.75 -9.45 2.10
C LEU A 249 -13.84 -8.17 1.25
N ARG A 250 -12.71 -7.72 0.69
CA ARG A 250 -12.68 -6.69 -0.36
C ARG A 250 -12.44 -7.33 -1.72
N LEU A 251 -13.33 -7.03 -2.67
CA LEU A 251 -13.37 -7.64 -3.99
C LEU A 251 -12.46 -6.92 -4.99
N PRO A 252 -12.06 -7.58 -6.11
CA PRO A 252 -11.17 -6.98 -7.11
C PRO A 252 -11.58 -5.60 -7.66
N TYR A 253 -12.87 -5.31 -7.71
CA TYR A 253 -13.40 -4.05 -8.26
C TYR A 253 -13.97 -3.11 -7.20
N ASP A 254 -13.75 -3.38 -5.91
CA ASP A 254 -14.18 -2.48 -4.85
C ASP A 254 -13.39 -1.15 -4.88
N PRO A 255 -13.98 -0.05 -4.37
CA PRO A 255 -13.31 1.24 -4.32
C PRO A 255 -11.97 1.19 -3.56
N THR A 256 -11.04 2.02 -4.02
CA THR A 256 -9.67 2.11 -3.50
C THR A 256 -9.38 3.43 -2.79
N ASP A 257 -10.42 4.20 -2.43
CA ASP A 257 -10.28 5.52 -1.80
C ASP A 257 -9.55 5.49 -0.45
N ASP A 258 -9.61 4.36 0.26
CA ASP A 258 -8.93 4.12 1.54
C ASP A 258 -7.54 3.46 1.37
N TYR A 259 -7.06 3.26 0.13
CA TYR A 259 -5.72 2.75 -0.14
C TYR A 259 -4.70 3.91 -0.02
N PRO A 260 -3.64 3.76 0.79
CA PRO A 260 -2.74 4.87 1.11
C PRO A 260 -1.79 5.25 -0.03
N PHE A 261 -1.70 4.45 -1.09
CA PHE A 261 -0.85 4.70 -2.25
C PHE A 261 -1.68 4.98 -3.50
N GLU A 262 -1.03 5.49 -4.53
CA GLU A 262 -1.66 5.68 -5.83
C GLU A 262 -2.16 4.32 -6.35
N ALA A 263 -3.46 4.25 -6.58
CA ALA A 263 -4.17 3.07 -7.09
C ALA A 263 -4.52 3.24 -8.57
N GLU A 264 -3.89 4.18 -9.27
CA GLU A 264 -4.13 4.37 -10.70
C GLU A 264 -3.76 3.09 -11.43
N ILE A 265 -4.71 2.57 -12.20
CA ILE A 265 -4.51 1.35 -12.95
C ILE A 265 -3.63 1.69 -14.15
N ASP A 266 -2.45 1.10 -14.24
CA ASP A 266 -1.64 1.23 -15.45
C ASP A 266 -2.37 0.58 -16.63
N TYR A 267 -2.67 1.39 -17.64
CA TYR A 267 -3.37 0.99 -18.85
C TYR A 267 -2.46 0.30 -19.87
N GLY A 268 -1.14 0.34 -19.66
CA GLY A 268 -0.14 -0.05 -20.65
C GLY A 268 -0.15 0.91 -21.83
N SER A 269 1.02 1.34 -22.32
CA SER A 269 1.08 2.03 -23.60
C SER A 269 0.57 1.09 -24.69
N PHE A 270 -0.36 1.57 -25.53
CA PHE A 270 -0.91 0.83 -26.68
C PHE A 270 0.16 0.50 -27.77
N ASP A 271 1.40 0.93 -27.55
CA ASP A 271 2.49 0.89 -28.51
C ASP A 271 3.46 -0.26 -28.22
N GLU A 272 3.02 -1.52 -28.38
CA GLU A 272 3.97 -2.62 -28.57
C GLU A 272 3.29 -3.87 -29.17
N ASP A 273 2.57 -3.67 -30.28
CA ASP A 273 2.25 -4.76 -31.23
C ASP A 273 1.71 -4.22 -32.57
N TYR A 274 2.22 -3.06 -33.03
CA TYR A 274 2.15 -2.75 -34.46
C TYR A 274 3.39 -3.37 -35.10
N PRO A 275 3.27 -4.44 -35.91
CA PRO A 275 4.37 -4.90 -36.73
C PRO A 275 4.78 -3.70 -37.58
N SER A 276 6.01 -3.22 -37.39
CA SER A 276 6.59 -2.15 -38.18
C SER A 276 6.57 -2.57 -39.66
N GLY A 277 5.52 -2.22 -40.40
CA GLY A 277 5.38 -2.70 -41.78
C GLY A 277 4.02 -2.66 -42.47
N ILE A 278 2.98 -1.99 -41.96
CA ILE A 278 1.81 -1.65 -42.79
C ILE A 278 1.54 -0.16 -42.66
N SER A 279 1.98 0.57 -43.69
CA SER A 279 1.72 1.99 -43.91
C SER A 279 0.23 2.23 -44.17
N ASP A 280 -0.28 3.30 -43.54
CA ASP A 280 -1.35 4.19 -43.99
C ASP A 280 -2.32 3.66 -45.05
N ILE A 281 -3.53 3.32 -44.61
CA ILE A 281 -4.71 3.50 -45.46
C ILE A 281 -5.78 4.23 -44.64
N ASP A 282 -6.20 5.36 -45.21
CA ASP A 282 -7.13 6.33 -44.66
C ASP A 282 -8.42 5.66 -44.15
N PHE A 283 -8.74 5.86 -42.87
CA PHE A 283 -10.13 5.80 -42.43
C PHE A 283 -10.59 7.22 -42.19
N MET A 284 -11.23 7.76 -43.23
CA MET A 284 -12.00 8.99 -43.18
C MET A 284 -13.00 8.92 -42.02
N SER A 285 -13.07 10.01 -41.27
CA SER A 285 -14.13 10.23 -40.30
C SER A 285 -15.44 10.45 -41.03
N ASP A 286 -16.33 9.46 -41.00
CA ASP A 286 -17.76 9.68 -41.21
C ASP A 286 -18.45 9.48 -39.86
N ASP A 287 -18.95 10.58 -39.30
CA ASP A 287 -20.27 10.68 -38.66
C ASP A 287 -20.41 12.10 -38.08
N ASP A 288 -20.67 13.05 -38.98
CA ASP A 288 -21.13 14.39 -38.64
C ASP A 288 -22.66 14.37 -38.49
N TYR A 289 -23.11 15.09 -37.47
CA TYR A 289 -24.45 15.07 -36.90
C TYR A 289 -25.57 15.51 -37.85
N ASP A 290 -26.68 14.77 -37.79
CA ASP A 290 -28.00 15.10 -38.33
C ASP A 290 -28.47 16.52 -37.97
N TYR A 291 -28.83 17.32 -38.97
CA TYR A 291 -29.72 18.48 -38.80
C TYR A 291 -30.77 18.54 -39.92
N TYR A 292 -32.03 18.43 -39.50
CA TYR A 292 -33.27 18.58 -40.25
C TYR A 292 -33.32 19.82 -41.16
N TYR A 293 -33.87 19.69 -42.37
CA TYR A 293 -34.90 20.60 -42.93
C TYR A 293 -35.64 19.97 -44.13
N GLU A 294 -36.97 20.03 -44.08
CA GLU A 294 -37.93 19.71 -45.15
C GLU A 294 -37.69 20.47 -46.45
N PHE A 295 -38.07 19.91 -47.61
CA PHE A 295 -39.14 20.43 -48.49
C PHE A 295 -39.18 19.73 -49.88
N SER A 296 -40.34 19.13 -50.17
CA SER A 296 -41.02 18.74 -51.45
C SER A 296 -40.30 18.62 -52.81
N GLY A 297 -40.75 17.63 -53.59
CA GLY A 297 -40.77 17.64 -55.06
C GLY A 297 -40.41 16.27 -55.66
N GLU A 298 -41.37 15.35 -55.79
CA GLU A 298 -42.02 14.96 -57.06
C GLU A 298 -41.12 14.29 -58.12
N SER A 299 -41.59 13.12 -58.56
CA SER A 299 -41.34 12.45 -59.87
C SER A 299 -39.91 11.94 -60.10
N ASP A 300 -39.63 10.83 -60.78
CA ASP A 300 -40.35 10.06 -61.80
C ASP A 300 -39.67 8.67 -61.90
N PHE A 301 -40.45 7.65 -62.32
CA PHE A 301 -40.12 6.49 -63.18
C PHE A 301 -38.73 5.81 -63.05
N SER A 302 -38.56 4.49 -63.09
CA SER A 302 -39.35 3.35 -63.57
C SER A 302 -38.45 2.11 -63.43
N ASP A 303 -39.06 0.95 -63.22
CA ASP A 303 -38.72 -0.39 -63.76
C ASP A 303 -37.23 -0.86 -63.68
N TYR A 304 -36.87 -2.06 -63.21
CA TYR A 304 -37.29 -3.36 -63.71
C TYR A 304 -36.97 -4.49 -62.71
N GLU A 305 -37.95 -5.38 -62.57
CA GLU A 305 -37.89 -6.87 -62.57
C GLU A 305 -36.95 -7.65 -61.63
N TYR A 306 -37.59 -8.25 -60.62
CA TYR A 306 -37.68 -9.70 -60.36
C TYR A 306 -36.76 -10.64 -61.18
N GLU A 307 -35.96 -11.48 -60.51
CA GLU A 307 -36.33 -12.89 -60.32
C GLU A 307 -35.36 -13.65 -59.37
N ASN A 308 -35.98 -14.54 -58.60
CA ASN A 308 -35.39 -15.58 -57.77
C ASN A 308 -34.54 -16.55 -58.61
N TYR A 309 -33.62 -17.31 -57.99
CA TYR A 309 -33.77 -18.77 -57.84
C TYR A 309 -32.63 -19.38 -57.00
N TYR A 310 -33.01 -20.45 -56.32
CA TYR A 310 -32.27 -21.30 -55.39
C TYR A 310 -31.17 -22.16 -56.01
N ASP A 311 -30.36 -22.73 -55.10
CA ASP A 311 -29.62 -24.00 -55.14
C ASP A 311 -28.29 -24.10 -55.91
N LEU A 312 -27.17 -24.03 -55.18
CA LEU A 312 -26.39 -25.20 -54.70
C LEU A 312 -25.18 -24.76 -53.85
#